data_AF-A0A5C6NRE7-F1
#
_entry.id   AF-A0A5C6NRE7-F1
#
_cell.length_a   1.000
_cell.length_b   1.000
_cell.length_c   1.000
_cell.angle_alpha   90.00
_cell.angle_beta   90.00
_cell.angle_gamma   90.00
#
_symmetry.space_group_name_H-M   'P 1'
#
loop_
_entity.id
_entity.type
_entity.pdbx_description
1 polymer ?
#
loop_
_entity_poly.entity_id
_entity_poly.type
_entity_poly.pdbx_seq_one_letter_code
_entity_poly.pdbx_strand_id
1 'polypeptide(L)'
;MLESLCTLITALTCVSAVTVLTQKPTVVSLSRGESVTMDCNLGTVTNWAAHWYKQVPGGVPQFVLVWYRGWSSVTYGSGFSSPRFTSLISQHQIIV
;
A
#
# COMPACT_ATOMS: atom_id res chain seq x y z
N MET A 1 -22.98 -20.70 33.23
CA MET A 1 -21.91 -21.00 32.26
C MET A 1 -22.31 -20.69 30.82
N LEU A 2 -23.52 -21.09 30.38
CA LEU A 2 -23.99 -20.85 29.00
C LEU A 2 -24.22 -19.36 28.66
N GLU A 3 -24.84 -18.60 29.56
CA GLU A 3 -25.04 -17.14 29.43
C GLU A 3 -23.73 -16.37 29.22
N SER A 4 -22.69 -16.74 29.98
CA SER A 4 -21.37 -16.12 29.90
C SER A 4 -20.61 -16.52 28.63
N LEU A 5 -20.94 -17.67 28.03
CA LEU A 5 -20.38 -18.12 26.77
C LEU A 5 -21.03 -17.38 25.60
N CYS A 6 -22.35 -17.22 25.63
CA CYS A 6 -23.09 -16.45 24.62
C CYS A 6 -22.64 -14.98 24.59
N THR A 7 -22.48 -14.33 25.74
CA THR A 7 -21.99 -12.93 25.79
C THR A 7 -20.56 -12.79 25.26
N LEU A 8 -19.68 -13.76 25.53
CA LEU A 8 -18.31 -13.76 25.02
C LEU A 8 -18.26 -13.95 23.50
N ILE A 9 -19.07 -14.86 22.94
CA ILE A 9 -19.16 -15.09 21.49
C ILE A 9 -19.72 -13.84 20.78
N THR A 10 -20.75 -13.19 21.33
CA THR A 10 -21.28 -11.94 20.79
C THR A 10 -20.22 -10.82 20.84
N ALA A 11 -19.45 -10.73 21.93
CA ALA A 11 -18.37 -9.73 22.04
C ALA A 11 -17.23 -9.98 21.02
N LEU A 12 -16.83 -11.23 20.80
CA LEU A 12 -15.79 -11.63 19.84
C LEU A 12 -16.19 -11.38 18.38
N THR A 13 -17.48 -11.53 18.05
CA THR A 13 -18.00 -11.33 16.69
C THR A 13 -18.18 -9.85 16.32
N CYS A 14 -18.16 -8.94 17.29
CA CYS A 14 -18.22 -7.49 17.04
C CYS A 14 -16.86 -6.82 16.74
N VAL A 15 -15.76 -7.58 16.68
CA VAL A 15 -14.44 -7.02 16.36
C VAL A 15 -14.33 -6.80 14.85
N SER A 16 -14.38 -5.54 14.42
CA SER A 16 -14.04 -5.14 13.05
C SER A 16 -12.53 -4.95 12.95
N ALA A 17 -11.82 -5.89 12.32
CA ALA A 17 -10.39 -5.74 12.08
C ALA A 17 -10.15 -4.68 11.00
N VAL A 18 -9.59 -3.53 11.39
CA VAL A 18 -9.18 -2.47 10.43
C VAL A 18 -7.80 -2.82 9.88
N THR A 19 -7.69 -2.98 8.56
CA THR A 19 -6.38 -3.06 7.91
C THR A 19 -5.77 -1.65 7.85
N VAL A 20 -4.67 -1.44 8.55
CA VAL A 20 -3.90 -0.19 8.49
C VAL A 20 -2.70 -0.40 7.58
N LEU A 21 -2.60 0.43 6.53
CA LEU A 21 -1.44 0.48 5.66
C LEU A 21 -0.39 1.42 6.26
N THR A 22 0.87 0.97 6.33
CA THR A 22 1.98 1.83 6.75
C THR A 22 2.94 2.04 5.59
N GLN A 23 3.36 3.29 5.37
CA GLN A 23 4.36 3.65 4.38
C GLN A 23 5.65 4.10 5.06
N LYS A 24 6.80 3.69 4.52
CA LYS A 24 8.13 4.13 5.00
C LYS A 24 9.00 4.57 3.81
N PRO A 25 9.85 5.60 3.96
CA PRO A 25 9.87 6.54 5.08
C PRO A 25 8.61 7.44 5.08
N THR A 26 8.20 7.93 6.26
CA THR A 26 7.04 8.83 6.36
C THR A 26 7.32 10.20 5.74
N VAL A 27 8.55 10.69 5.89
CA VAL A 27 9.03 11.94 5.32
C VAL A 27 10.48 11.76 4.92
N VAL A 28 10.83 12.26 3.74
CA VAL A 28 12.20 12.29 3.23
C VAL A 28 12.42 13.58 2.46
N SER A 29 13.60 14.17 2.60
CA SER A 29 14.05 15.32 1.81
C SER A 29 15.21 14.87 0.95
N LEU A 30 15.07 15.05 -0.36
CA LEU A 30 16.04 14.60 -1.36
C LEU A 30 16.43 15.75 -2.28
N SER A 31 17.65 15.70 -2.77
CA SER A 31 18.14 16.54 -3.86
C SER A 31 17.67 15.99 -5.21
N ARG A 32 17.61 16.87 -6.21
CA ARG A 32 17.19 16.48 -7.56
C ARG A 32 18.14 15.42 -8.13
N GLY A 33 17.58 14.30 -8.57
CA GLY A 33 18.33 13.20 -9.18
C GLY A 33 18.69 12.08 -8.20
N GLU A 34 18.46 12.27 -6.90
CA GLU A 34 18.48 11.19 -5.92
C GLU A 34 17.21 10.34 -6.05
N SER A 35 17.33 9.06 -5.72
CA SER A 35 16.21 8.12 -5.70
C SER A 35 15.84 7.72 -4.28
N VAL A 36 14.58 7.33 -4.09
CA VAL A 36 14.10 6.79 -2.82
C VAL A 36 13.26 5.55 -3.02
N THR A 37 13.47 4.58 -2.14
CA THR A 37 12.58 3.44 -1.98
C THR A 37 11.51 3.78 -0.95
N MET A 38 10.25 3.70 -1.36
CA MET A 38 9.10 3.76 -0.47
C MET A 38 8.51 2.36 -0.30
N ASP A 39 8.41 1.92 0.95
CA ASP A 39 7.85 0.63 1.34
C ASP A 39 6.38 0.78 1.70
N CYS A 40 5.55 -0.18 1.28
CA CYS A 40 4.16 -0.30 1.71
C CYS A 40 3.95 -1.63 2.43
N ASN A 41 3.51 -1.59 3.69
CA ASN A 41 3.06 -2.78 4.41
C ASN A 41 1.56 -2.96 4.22
N LEU A 42 1.17 -3.96 3.41
CA LEU A 42 -0.23 -4.36 3.20
C LEU A 42 -0.79 -5.25 4.33
N GLY A 43 0.02 -5.62 5.33
CA GLY A 43 -0.38 -6.51 6.40
C GLY A 43 -0.79 -7.89 5.90
N THR A 44 -2.01 -8.31 6.21
CA THR A 44 -2.59 -9.60 5.78
C THR A 44 -3.32 -9.52 4.44
N VAL A 45 -3.34 -8.36 3.79
CA VAL A 45 -4.00 -8.17 2.50
C VAL A 45 -3.14 -8.77 1.39
N THR A 46 -3.55 -9.94 0.90
CA THR A 46 -2.81 -10.71 -0.12
C THR A 46 -3.60 -10.94 -1.41
N ASN A 47 -4.92 -10.74 -1.38
CA ASN A 47 -5.84 -11.00 -2.50
C ASN A 47 -6.23 -9.72 -3.25
N TRP A 48 -5.58 -8.59 -2.99
CA TRP A 48 -5.87 -7.30 -3.62
C TRP A 48 -4.61 -6.72 -4.25
N ALA A 49 -4.80 -5.88 -5.26
CA ALA A 49 -3.70 -5.19 -5.92
C ALA A 49 -3.20 -4.02 -5.07
N ALA A 50 -1.90 -3.78 -5.11
CA ALA A 50 -1.26 -2.63 -4.52
C ALA A 50 -1.30 -1.47 -5.52
N HIS A 51 -1.94 -0.37 -5.14
CA HIS A 51 -2.01 0.84 -5.96
C HIS A 51 -1.16 1.94 -5.34
N TRP A 52 -0.31 2.56 -6.16
CA TRP A 52 0.50 3.72 -5.78
C TRP A 52 -0.10 4.99 -6.35
N TYR A 53 -0.25 5.99 -5.48
CA TYR A 53 -0.70 7.33 -5.85
C TYR A 53 0.32 8.36 -5.40
N LYS A 54 0.48 9.41 -6.20
CA LYS A 54 1.27 10.59 -5.88
C LYS A 54 0.33 11.77 -5.65
N GLN A 55 0.52 12.48 -4.56
CA GLN A 55 -0.21 13.72 -4.27
C GLN A 55 0.77 14.84 -3.94
N VAL A 56 0.51 16.02 -4.50
CA VAL A 56 1.16 17.27 -4.08
C VAL A 56 0.22 18.03 -3.15
N PRO A 57 0.71 18.84 -2.20
CA PRO A 57 -0.15 19.63 -1.32
C PRO A 57 -1.19 20.45 -2.12
N GLY A 58 -2.47 20.31 -1.76
CA GLY A 58 -3.59 20.99 -2.44
C GLY A 58 -4.00 20.41 -3.81
N GLY A 59 -3.30 19.39 -4.32
CA GLY A 59 -3.62 18.72 -5.58
C GLY A 59 -4.47 17.46 -5.41
N VAL A 60 -5.00 16.95 -6.53
CA VAL A 60 -5.70 15.65 -6.57
C VAL A 60 -4.69 14.49 -6.62
N PRO A 61 -5.00 13.33 -6.03
CA PRO A 61 -4.18 12.13 -6.17
C PRO A 61 -4.02 11.71 -7.63
N GLN A 62 -2.78 11.44 -8.04
CA GLN A 62 -2.43 10.98 -9.38
C GLN A 62 -2.07 9.50 -9.30
N PHE A 63 -2.70 8.66 -10.13
CA PHE A 63 -2.38 7.24 -10.21
C PHE A 63 -1.00 7.03 -10.84
N VAL A 64 -0.09 6.37 -10.12
CA VAL A 64 1.29 6.13 -10.56
C VAL A 64 1.41 4.76 -11.18
N LEU A 65 1.10 3.70 -10.42
CA LEU A 65 1.12 2.32 -10.90
C LEU A 65 0.28 1.39 -10.03
N VAL A 66 -0.05 0.23 -10.60
CA VAL A 66 -0.67 -0.89 -9.89
C VAL A 66 0.14 -2.16 -10.12
N TRP A 67 0.21 -2.98 -9.07
CA TRP A 67 0.73 -4.33 -9.14
C TRP A 67 -0.16 -5.31 -8.39
N TYR A 68 -0.33 -6.51 -8.94
CA TYR A 68 -1.05 -7.60 -8.29
C TYR A 68 -0.16 -8.84 -8.19
N ARG A 69 -0.34 -9.59 -7.11
CA ARG A 69 0.40 -10.83 -6.87
C ARG A 69 0.19 -11.80 -8.03
N GLY A 70 1.29 -12.21 -8.67
CA GLY A 70 1.29 -13.12 -9.81
C GLY A 70 1.42 -12.43 -11.17
N TRP A 71 1.42 -11.10 -11.22
CA TRP A 71 1.78 -10.37 -12.44
C TRP A 71 3.30 -10.29 -12.61
N SER A 72 3.77 -10.44 -13.84
CA SER A 72 5.18 -10.29 -14.21
C SER A 72 5.60 -8.82 -14.42
N SER A 73 4.63 -7.90 -14.50
CA SER A 73 4.86 -6.48 -14.73
C SER A 73 3.83 -5.62 -13.98
N VAL A 74 4.11 -4.31 -13.91
CA VAL A 74 3.19 -3.31 -13.37
C VAL A 74 2.44 -2.60 -14.50
N THR A 75 1.26 -2.06 -14.20
CA THR A 75 0.56 -1.14 -15.10
C THR A 75 0.72 0.27 -14.58
N TYR A 76 1.23 1.17 -15.43
CA TYR A 76 1.45 2.57 -15.08
C TYR A 76 0.23 3.45 -15.39
N GLY A 77 0.08 4.52 -14.61
CA GLY A 77 -0.81 5.62 -14.94
C GLY A 77 -0.23 6.56 -16.00
N SER A 78 -1.08 7.44 -16.53
CA SER A 78 -0.68 8.41 -17.56
C SER A 78 0.44 9.32 -17.06
N GLY A 79 1.53 9.45 -17.84
CA GLY A 79 2.68 10.29 -17.50
C GLY A 79 3.69 9.67 -16.54
N PHE A 80 3.51 8.40 -16.13
CA PHE A 80 4.43 7.66 -15.27
C PHE A 80 5.03 6.47 -16.01
N SER A 81 6.32 6.18 -15.78
CA SER A 81 7.00 5.04 -16.38
C SER A 81 8.28 4.66 -15.64
N SER A 82 8.79 3.46 -15.95
CA SER A 82 10.19 3.08 -15.72
C SER A 82 11.14 3.96 -16.55
N PRO A 83 12.39 4.22 -16.10
CA PRO A 83 13.00 3.77 -14.84
C PRO A 83 12.67 4.65 -13.63
N ARG A 84 12.01 5.79 -13.84
CA ARG A 84 11.73 6.77 -12.78
C ARG A 84 10.79 6.26 -11.71
N PHE A 85 9.89 5.34 -12.03
CA PHE A 85 9.00 4.70 -11.06
C PHE A 85 9.13 3.20 -11.23
N THR A 86 9.81 2.52 -10.32
CA THR A 86 10.12 1.09 -10.43
C THR A 86 9.54 0.34 -9.24
N SER A 87 8.65 -0.63 -9.49
CA SER A 87 8.12 -1.48 -8.42
C SER A 87 9.02 -2.69 -8.19
N LEU A 88 9.35 -2.96 -6.93
CA LEU A 88 10.00 -4.21 -6.55
C LEU A 88 8.90 -5.25 -6.31
N ILE A 89 8.69 -6.09 -7.33
CA ILE A 89 7.59 -7.07 -7.52
C ILE A 89 7.44 -8.04 -6.34
N SER A 90 8.45 -8.17 -5.48
CA SER A 90 8.46 -9.12 -4.35
C SER A 90 8.16 -8.50 -2.98
N GLN A 91 8.14 -7.17 -2.82
CA GLN A 91 8.14 -6.54 -1.49
C GLN A 91 7.15 -5.38 -1.31
N HIS A 92 6.24 -5.13 -2.26
CA HIS A 92 5.32 -3.96 -2.23
C HIS A 92 6.07 -2.63 -2.04
N GLN A 93 7.21 -2.47 -2.71
CA GLN A 93 8.03 -1.27 -2.67
C GLN A 93 8.01 -0.59 -4.03
N ILE A 94 8.10 0.74 -4.03
CA ILE A 94 8.33 1.55 -5.24
C ILE A 94 9.60 2.37 -5.06
N ILE A 95 10.44 2.41 -6.09
CA ILE A 95 11.59 3.28 -6.22
C ILE A 95 11.18 4.45 -7.10
N VAL A 96 11.41 5.67 -6.62
CA VAL A 96 11.13 6.93 -7.33
C VAL A 96 12.43 7.71 -7.53
#